data_AF-A0A962R1R1-F1
#
_entry.id   AF-A0A962R1R1-F1
#
_cell.length_a   1.000
_cell.length_b   1.000
_cell.length_c   1.000
_cell.angle_alpha   90.00
_cell.angle_beta   90.00
_cell.angle_gamma   90.00
#
_symmetry.space_group_name_H-M   'P 1'
#
loop_
_entity.id
_entity.type
_entity.pdbx_description
1 polymer ?
#
loop_
_entity_poly.entity_id
_entity_poly.type
_entity_poly.pdbx_seq_one_letter_code
_entity_poly.pdbx_strand_id
1 'polypeptide(L)'
;VWVHLSDYEGNGNYCKAWVNLDKAIASLQEFEKRQAITSFALKDVFPANTSCNSWSFLMAVLVTEGLVERREDNKRQFRLCDQAPFLASVASSKASHSPPGKGKPRAKAKSAASMRKSAPKPATGK
;
A
#
# COMPACT_ATOMS: atom_id res chain seq x y z
N VAL A 1 2.91 -4.60 1.84
CA VAL A 1 3.45 -3.59 0.88
C VAL A 1 2.28 -2.94 0.13
N TRP A 2 2.40 -1.71 -0.39
CA TRP A 2 1.33 -1.07 -1.18
C TRP A 2 1.79 -0.90 -2.63
N VAL A 3 0.90 -1.18 -3.57
CA VAL A 3 1.13 -1.09 -5.02
C VAL A 3 0.15 -0.07 -5.61
N HIS A 4 0.61 0.74 -6.55
CA HIS A 4 -0.22 1.71 -7.24
C HIS A 4 0.12 1.74 -8.73
N LEU A 5 -0.90 1.75 -9.57
CA LEU A 5 -0.75 1.89 -11.02
C LEU A 5 -0.47 3.37 -11.34
N SER A 6 0.79 3.72 -11.57
CA SER A 6 1.22 5.11 -11.80
C SER A 6 0.83 5.65 -13.16
N ASP A 7 1.08 4.88 -14.21
CA ASP A 7 0.88 5.31 -15.59
C ASP A 7 0.58 4.13 -16.52
N TYR A 8 -0.03 4.41 -17.67
CA TYR A 8 -0.30 3.46 -18.74
C TYR A 8 -0.39 4.18 -20.08
N GLU A 9 0.44 3.76 -21.04
CA GLU A 9 0.36 4.24 -22.42
C GLU A 9 -0.80 3.55 -23.16
N GLY A 10 -1.99 4.15 -23.08
CA GLY A 10 -3.15 3.75 -23.87
C GLY A 10 -4.44 4.48 -23.50
N ASN A 11 -5.49 4.29 -24.29
CA ASN A 11 -6.75 5.04 -24.18
C ASN A 11 -7.75 4.44 -23.17
N GLY A 12 -7.29 3.56 -22.26
CA GLY A 12 -8.14 2.81 -21.35
C GLY A 12 -8.30 3.48 -19.98
N ASN A 13 -9.48 3.33 -19.36
CA ASN A 13 -9.69 3.76 -17.98
C ASN A 13 -9.27 2.67 -16.98
N TYR A 14 -8.52 3.05 -15.94
CA TYR A 14 -8.12 2.20 -14.83
C TYR A 14 -8.15 2.95 -13.50
N CYS A 15 -8.25 2.21 -12.40
CA CYS A 15 -8.25 2.78 -11.07
C CYS A 15 -6.82 3.11 -10.60
N LYS A 16 -6.60 4.38 -10.23
CA LYS A 16 -5.36 4.89 -9.61
C LYS A 16 -5.35 4.71 -8.09
N ALA A 17 -6.07 3.73 -7.56
CA ALA A 17 -6.09 3.47 -6.13
C ALA A 17 -4.80 2.77 -5.70
N TRP A 18 -4.36 3.08 -4.48
CA TRP A 18 -3.37 2.26 -3.79
C TRP A 18 -4.01 0.94 -3.38
N VAL A 19 -3.36 -0.15 -3.72
CA VAL A 19 -3.77 -1.51 -3.44
C VAL A 19 -2.82 -2.12 -2.40
N ASN A 20 -3.40 -2.72 -1.36
CA ASN A 20 -2.62 -3.49 -0.40
C ASN A 20 -2.20 -4.82 -1.05
N LEU A 21 -0.88 -5.06 -1.15
CA LEU A 21 -0.33 -6.25 -1.80
C LEU A 21 -0.78 -7.53 -1.08
N ASP A 22 -0.75 -7.53 0.24
CA ASP A 22 -1.08 -8.71 1.06
C ASP A 22 -2.55 -9.11 0.86
N LYS A 23 -3.44 -8.11 0.73
CA LYS A 23 -4.85 -8.33 0.35
C LYS A 23 -4.98 -8.93 -1.05
N ALA A 24 -4.20 -8.44 -2.02
CA ALA A 24 -4.23 -8.96 -3.39
C ALA A 24 -3.78 -10.43 -3.45
N ILE A 25 -2.67 -10.75 -2.78
CA ILE A 25 -2.16 -12.12 -2.68
C ILE A 25 -3.16 -13.04 -1.97
N ALA A 26 -3.74 -12.61 -0.84
CA ALA A 26 -4.75 -13.40 -0.14
C ALA A 26 -5.98 -13.69 -1.02
N SER A 27 -6.39 -12.71 -1.83
CA SER A 27 -7.48 -12.88 -2.81
C SER A 27 -7.15 -13.93 -3.87
N LEU A 28 -5.90 -13.94 -4.38
CA LEU A 28 -5.42 -14.93 -5.34
C LEU A 28 -5.38 -16.34 -4.74
N GLN A 29 -4.86 -16.46 -3.51
CA GLN A 29 -4.79 -17.73 -2.77
C GLN A 29 -6.17 -18.31 -2.51
N GLU A 30 -7.15 -17.48 -2.14
CA GLU A 30 -8.52 -17.95 -1.92
C GLU A 30 -9.20 -18.36 -3.23
N PHE A 31 -8.93 -17.64 -4.31
CA PHE A 31 -9.46 -17.97 -5.63
C PHE A 31 -8.89 -19.29 -6.18
N GLU A 32 -7.59 -19.52 -5.98
CA GLU A 32 -6.88 -20.72 -6.44
C GLU A 32 -7.47 -22.02 -5.87
N LYS A 33 -7.98 -21.98 -4.63
CA LYS A 33 -8.66 -23.14 -4.00
C LYS A 33 -9.91 -23.59 -4.75
N ARG A 34 -10.53 -22.70 -5.55
CA ARG A 34 -11.82 -22.94 -6.21
C ARG A 34 -11.65 -23.18 -7.70
N GLN A 35 -10.72 -22.47 -8.34
CA GLN A 35 -10.48 -22.54 -9.78
C GLN A 35 -9.13 -21.94 -10.15
N ALA A 36 -8.70 -22.16 -11.40
CA ALA A 36 -7.47 -21.57 -11.92
C ALA A 36 -7.48 -20.03 -11.82
N ILE A 37 -6.35 -19.45 -11.40
CA ILE A 37 -6.22 -18.01 -11.18
C ILE A 37 -6.41 -17.25 -12.49
N THR A 38 -7.22 -16.19 -12.44
CA THR A 38 -7.40 -15.21 -13.52
C THR A 38 -7.43 -13.80 -12.91
N SER A 39 -7.41 -12.74 -13.73
CA SER A 39 -7.50 -11.36 -13.22
C SER A 39 -8.79 -11.08 -12.44
N PHE A 40 -9.85 -11.87 -12.63
CA PHE A 40 -11.08 -11.79 -11.85
C PHE A 40 -10.88 -12.04 -10.35
N ALA A 41 -9.83 -12.77 -9.97
CA ALA A 41 -9.47 -13.00 -8.57
C ALA A 41 -9.15 -11.70 -7.81
N LEU A 42 -8.85 -10.60 -8.52
CA LEU A 42 -8.48 -9.31 -7.94
C LEU A 42 -9.66 -8.32 -7.88
N LYS A 43 -10.89 -8.77 -8.16
CA LYS A 43 -12.09 -7.91 -8.18
C LYS A 43 -12.28 -7.12 -6.90
N ASP A 44 -12.27 -7.85 -5.80
CA ASP A 44 -12.68 -7.37 -4.48
C ASP A 44 -11.54 -6.62 -3.78
N VAL A 45 -10.39 -6.53 -4.44
CA VAL A 45 -9.26 -5.73 -4.02
C VAL A 45 -9.53 -4.25 -4.32
N PHE A 46 -10.25 -3.95 -5.40
CA PHE A 46 -10.63 -2.60 -5.80
C PHE A 46 -12.03 -2.21 -5.29
N PRO A 47 -12.36 -0.91 -5.26
CA PRO A 47 -13.73 -0.45 -4.97
C PRO A 47 -14.76 -1.01 -5.94
N ALA A 48 -16.01 -1.14 -5.49
CA ALA A 48 -17.14 -1.45 -6.36
C ALA A 48 -17.22 -0.44 -7.52
N ASN A 49 -17.59 -0.91 -8.72
CA ASN A 49 -17.62 -0.15 -9.99
C ASN A 49 -16.25 0.20 -10.61
N THR A 50 -15.19 -0.51 -10.22
CA THR A 50 -13.89 -0.39 -10.88
C THR A 50 -13.88 -1.08 -12.25
N SER A 51 -13.29 -0.40 -13.25
CA SER A 51 -13.08 -0.93 -14.60
C SER A 51 -12.33 -2.27 -14.60
N CYS A 52 -12.74 -3.16 -15.51
CA CYS A 52 -12.08 -4.44 -15.72
C CYS A 52 -10.67 -4.34 -16.31
N ASN A 53 -10.21 -3.14 -16.65
CA ASN A 53 -8.80 -2.94 -16.99
C ASN A 53 -7.94 -2.89 -15.71
N SER A 54 -8.47 -2.41 -14.59
CA SER A 54 -7.69 -2.17 -13.37
C SER A 54 -7.17 -3.47 -12.75
N TRP A 55 -8.03 -4.48 -12.57
CA TRP A 55 -7.60 -5.79 -12.08
C TRP A 55 -6.68 -6.54 -13.07
N SER A 56 -6.72 -6.19 -14.36
CA SER A 56 -5.94 -6.82 -15.43
C SER A 56 -4.55 -6.19 -15.50
N PHE A 57 -4.46 -4.87 -15.33
CA PHE A 57 -3.20 -4.17 -15.16
C PHE A 57 -2.52 -4.54 -13.85
N LEU A 58 -3.26 -4.66 -12.75
CA LEU A 58 -2.68 -5.18 -11.51
C LEU A 58 -2.12 -6.58 -11.71
N MET A 59 -2.86 -7.49 -12.37
CA MET A 59 -2.33 -8.82 -12.70
C MET A 59 -1.06 -8.74 -13.56
N ALA A 60 -1.01 -7.86 -14.56
CA ALA A 60 0.17 -7.66 -15.39
C ALA A 60 1.38 -7.20 -14.57
N VAL A 61 1.18 -6.27 -13.63
CA VAL A 61 2.24 -5.84 -12.69
C VAL A 61 2.71 -7.00 -11.84
N LEU A 62 1.80 -7.79 -11.25
CA LEU A 62 2.17 -8.96 -10.45
C LEU A 62 2.98 -9.99 -11.26
N VAL A 63 2.70 -10.12 -12.57
CA VAL A 63 3.48 -10.97 -13.47
C VAL A 63 4.87 -10.40 -13.73
N THR A 64 4.98 -9.11 -14.02
CA THR A 64 6.27 -8.45 -14.26
C THR A 64 7.17 -8.48 -13.04
N GLU A 65 6.60 -8.34 -11.84
CA GLU A 65 7.33 -8.41 -10.56
C GLU A 65 7.64 -9.85 -10.12
N GLY A 66 7.22 -10.86 -10.90
CA GLY A 66 7.49 -12.28 -10.60
C GLY A 66 6.70 -12.84 -9.41
N LEU A 67 5.63 -12.16 -8.98
CA LEU A 67 4.74 -12.62 -7.91
C LEU A 67 3.72 -13.64 -8.41
N VAL A 68 3.46 -13.62 -9.71
CA VAL A 68 2.53 -14.49 -10.41
C VAL A 68 3.15 -14.86 -11.76
N GLU A 69 2.84 -16.03 -12.30
CA GLU A 69 3.34 -16.45 -13.61
C GLU A 69 2.20 -16.97 -14.48
N ARG A 70 2.29 -16.75 -15.79
CA ARG A 70 1.34 -17.29 -16.77
C ARG A 70 1.58 -18.78 -16.91
N ARG A 71 0.50 -19.57 -16.93
CA ARG A 71 0.63 -21.01 -17.21
C ARG A 71 0.90 -21.24 -18.70
N GLU A 72 1.73 -22.23 -19.01
CA GLU A 72 2.12 -22.54 -20.39
C GLU A 72 0.97 -23.15 -21.20
N ASP A 73 0.12 -23.94 -20.55
CA ASP A 73 -1.06 -24.58 -21.11
C ASP A 73 -2.16 -23.57 -21.45
N ASN A 74 -2.30 -22.52 -20.65
CA ASN A 74 -3.32 -21.49 -20.86
C ASN A 74 -2.85 -20.10 -20.45
N LYS A 75 -2.60 -19.24 -21.44
CA LYS A 75 -2.13 -17.85 -21.27
C LYS A 75 -3.12 -16.92 -20.55
N ARG A 76 -4.36 -17.36 -20.31
CA ARG A 76 -5.38 -16.63 -19.52
C ARG A 76 -5.39 -17.05 -18.06
N GLN A 77 -4.66 -18.10 -17.70
CA GLN A 77 -4.54 -18.61 -16.35
C GLN A 77 -3.15 -18.34 -15.79
N PHE A 78 -3.08 -18.27 -14.47
CA PHE A 78 -1.87 -17.93 -13.76
C PHE A 78 -1.60 -18.87 -12.58
N ARG A 79 -0.38 -18.83 -12.05
CA ARG A 79 0.05 -19.51 -10.82
C ARG A 79 0.73 -18.52 -9.88
N LEU A 80 0.56 -18.71 -8.57
CA LEU A 80 1.30 -17.93 -7.58
C LEU A 80 2.77 -18.34 -7.53
N CYS A 81 3.65 -17.35 -7.34
CA CYS A 81 5.09 -17.54 -7.19
C CYS A 81 5.56 -17.15 -5.77
N ASP A 82 6.83 -17.44 -5.48
CA ASP A 82 7.45 -17.03 -4.21
C ASP A 82 7.58 -15.51 -4.13
N GLN A 83 7.14 -14.94 -3.01
CA GLN A 83 7.13 -13.51 -2.75
C GLN A 83 8.44 -13.03 -2.11
N ALA A 84 9.24 -13.95 -1.56
CA ALA A 84 10.45 -13.59 -0.82
C ALA A 84 11.45 -12.75 -1.65
N PRO A 85 11.72 -13.05 -2.94
CA PRO A 85 12.65 -12.26 -3.75
C PRO A 85 12.19 -10.80 -3.93
N PHE A 86 10.90 -10.61 -4.21
CA PHE A 86 10.30 -9.29 -4.37
C PHE A 86 10.36 -8.48 -3.06
N LEU A 87 9.96 -9.09 -1.93
CA LEU A 87 9.97 -8.41 -0.64
C LEU A 87 11.38 -8.04 -0.19
N ALA A 88 12.39 -8.89 -0.48
CA ALA A 88 13.78 -8.59 -0.24
C ALA A 88 14.28 -7.39 -1.07
N SER A 89 13.91 -7.35 -2.35
CA SER A 89 14.20 -6.22 -3.24
C SER A 89 13.61 -4.91 -2.70
N VAL A 90 12.32 -4.90 -2.34
CA VAL A 90 11.64 -3.73 -1.77
C VAL A 90 12.28 -3.27 -0.45
N ALA A 91 12.69 -4.22 0.42
CA ALA A 91 13.36 -3.89 1.67
C ALA A 91 14.73 -3.21 1.43
N SER A 92 15.50 -3.72 0.46
CA SER A 92 16.80 -3.15 0.08
C SER A 92 16.66 -1.72 -0.47
N SER A 93 15.68 -1.46 -1.34
CA SER A 93 15.43 -0.12 -1.89
C SER A 93 15.03 0.90 -0.82
N LYS A 94 14.26 0.49 0.20
CA LYS A 94 13.89 1.38 1.32
C LYS A 94 15.09 1.77 2.20
N ALA A 95 16.05 0.87 2.37
CA ALA A 95 17.24 1.12 3.18
C ALA A 95 18.16 2.19 2.55
N SER A 96 18.16 2.30 1.22
CA SER A 96 19.05 3.23 0.50
C SER A 96 18.62 4.71 0.59
N HIS A 97 17.35 5.01 0.88
CA HIS A 97 16.81 6.37 0.91
C HIS A 97 16.67 7.00 2.31
N SER A 98 17.09 6.30 3.36
CA SER A 98 17.09 6.86 4.71
C SER A 98 18.50 7.39 5.06
N PRO A 99 18.79 8.71 4.95
CA PRO A 99 19.96 9.24 5.64
C PRO A 99 19.80 8.92 7.13
N PRO A 100 20.86 8.47 7.83
CA PRO A 100 20.79 8.21 9.26
C PRO A 100 20.34 9.51 9.94
N GLY A 101 19.11 9.51 10.45
CA GLY A 101 18.57 10.64 11.18
C GLY A 101 19.50 10.91 12.35
N LYS A 102 20.32 11.97 12.26
CA LYS A 102 21.04 12.50 13.41
C LYS A 102 19.99 12.79 14.47
N GLY A 103 19.95 11.95 15.51
CA GLY A 103 18.99 12.05 16.59
C GLY A 103 18.98 13.47 17.13
N LYS A 104 17.84 14.17 16.99
CA LYS A 104 17.63 15.42 17.72
C LYS A 104 17.71 15.09 19.21
N PRO A 105 18.59 15.74 19.99
CA PRO A 105 18.65 15.50 21.42
C PRO A 105 17.28 15.81 22.04
N ARG A 106 16.75 14.82 22.74
CA ARG A 106 15.50 14.87 23.50
C ARG A 106 15.56 16.05 24.47
N ALA A 107 14.76 17.08 24.23
CA ALA A 107 14.61 18.18 25.17
C ALA A 107 14.08 17.61 26.49
N LYS A 108 14.88 17.75 27.56
CA LYS A 108 14.48 17.38 28.92
C LYS A 108 13.26 18.20 29.31
N ALA A 109 12.13 17.56 29.53
CA ALA A 109 10.99 18.17 30.21
C ALA A 109 11.44 18.57 31.63
N LYS A 110 11.46 19.88 31.91
CA LYS A 110 11.48 20.38 33.29
C LYS A 110 10.05 20.42 33.79
N SER A 111 9.66 19.39 34.54
CA SER A 111 8.55 19.47 35.49
C SER A 111 8.99 20.31 36.69
N ALA A 112 8.19 21.32 37.06
CA ALA A 112 7.62 21.49 38.41
C ALA A 112 7.32 22.96 38.79
N ALA A 113 6.25 23.08 39.57
CA ALA A 113 5.96 24.08 40.61
C ALA A 113 5.26 25.40 40.23
N SER A 114 3.92 25.36 40.29
CA SER A 114 3.10 26.06 41.29
C SER A 114 3.57 27.44 41.77
N MET A 115 2.80 28.51 41.47
CA MET A 115 2.51 29.56 42.45
C MET A 115 1.24 30.38 42.12
N ARG A 116 0.20 30.09 42.92
CA ARG A 116 -0.81 30.96 43.56
C ARG A 116 -1.19 32.33 42.94
N LYS A 117 -2.50 32.41 42.62
CA LYS A 117 -3.50 33.44 43.01
C LYS A 117 -3.06 34.91 43.12
N SER A 118 -3.68 35.76 42.29
CA SER A 118 -4.03 37.15 42.66
C SER A 118 -5.42 37.49 42.09
N ALA A 119 -6.28 38.04 42.93
CA ALA A 119 -7.70 38.31 42.67
C ALA A 119 -7.93 39.50 41.72
N PRO A 120 -9.07 39.58 41.00
CA PRO A 120 -9.46 40.78 40.27
C PRO A 120 -10.43 41.64 41.09
N LYS A 121 -10.22 42.96 41.12
CA LYS A 121 -11.24 44.02 41.29
C LYS A 121 -10.58 45.41 41.29
N PRO A 122 -11.32 46.51 41.03
CA PRO A 122 -12.22 46.81 39.90
C PRO A 122 -11.95 48.22 39.30
N ALA A 123 -12.64 48.62 38.23
CA ALA A 123 -13.36 49.91 38.06
C ALA A 123 -13.56 50.34 36.59
N THR A 124 -14.83 50.38 36.19
CA THR A 124 -15.58 51.53 35.60
C THR A 124 -15.03 52.29 34.39
N GLY A 125 -15.87 52.39 33.34
CA GLY A 125 -15.94 53.60 32.51
C GLY A 125 -16.43 53.47 31.07
N LYS A 126 -17.75 53.40 30.86
CA LYS A 126 -18.61 54.34 30.09
C LYS A 126 -19.89 53.66 29.61
#